data_AF-A0AAU3G9B3-F1
#
_entry.id   AF-A0AAU3G9B3-F1
#
_cell.length_a   1.000
_cell.length_b   1.000
_cell.length_c   1.000
_cell.angle_alpha   90.00
_cell.angle_beta   90.00
_cell.angle_gamma   90.00
#
_symmetry.space_group_name_H-M   'P 1'
#
loop_
_entity.id
_entity.type
_entity.pdbx_description
1 polymer ?
#
loop_
_entity_poly.entity_id
_entity_poly.type
_entity_poly.pdbx_seq_one_letter_code
_entity_poly.pdbx_strand_id
1 'polypeptide(L)'
;MTAMDELIRFVAPPTEPVDAHGDWSEVEAALGLGLPADFKTLIEQYGHGQFVDFITPLTPFGAHGPLVQHAQRLLDRERSFREKYPDECPYPFYPEPGGLLEWAGTDNGDSLCWLTDGEPDSWRVVVWNSRNVYYDAHDVGAVEFLHGWLSGRITTTILPDGVEASPWFEPFREREHVYLKLSEGELPYLERLRILRDALAPTADRGAYDDGDGCRQDHFAATDLGWSLTYETAYGHQIRVAFPAEDERRARVTLFDAVHRMGCQVLSTTTHCGEPVWP
;
A
#
# COMPACT_ATOMS: atom_id res chain seq x y z
N MET A 1 -1.13 -26.88 -3.16
CA MET A 1 -0.60 -25.53 -2.91
C MET A 1 -1.81 -24.63 -2.88
N THR A 2 -2.04 -23.93 -1.78
CA THR A 2 -3.21 -23.06 -1.60
C THR A 2 -2.97 -21.71 -2.26
N ALA A 3 -4.02 -20.92 -2.49
CA ALA A 3 -3.87 -19.55 -3.01
C ALA A 3 -3.00 -18.68 -2.07
N MET A 4 -3.04 -18.94 -0.77
CA MET A 4 -2.18 -18.26 0.21
C MET A 4 -0.70 -18.65 0.04
N ASP A 5 -0.39 -19.93 -0.18
CA ASP A 5 0.99 -20.37 -0.42
C ASP A 5 1.57 -19.71 -1.69
N GLU A 6 0.74 -19.54 -2.71
CA GLU A 6 1.13 -18.85 -3.94
C GLU A 6 1.36 -17.36 -3.70
N LEU A 7 0.46 -16.69 -2.96
CA LEU A 7 0.61 -15.29 -2.59
C LEU A 7 1.89 -15.05 -1.78
N ILE A 8 2.17 -15.84 -0.74
CA ILE A 8 3.38 -15.73 0.10
C ILE A 8 4.65 -15.92 -0.72
N ARG A 9 4.62 -16.85 -1.68
CA ARG A 9 5.75 -17.09 -2.57
C ARG A 9 5.96 -15.93 -3.55
N PHE A 10 4.89 -15.26 -3.96
CA PHE A 10 4.93 -14.17 -4.92
C PHE A 10 5.25 -12.82 -4.27
N VAL A 11 4.73 -12.58 -3.07
CA VAL A 11 4.95 -11.41 -2.23
C VAL A 11 5.33 -11.90 -0.83
N ALA A 12 6.59 -11.78 -0.44
CA ALA A 12 7.00 -12.21 0.90
C ALA A 12 6.28 -11.38 1.98
N PRO A 13 5.74 -12.01 3.04
CA PRO A 13 5.17 -11.30 4.17
C PRO A 13 6.26 -10.54 4.94
N PRO A 14 5.90 -9.45 5.65
CA PRO A 14 6.85 -8.74 6.50
C PRO A 14 7.31 -9.62 7.67
N THR A 15 8.55 -9.44 8.11
CA THR A 15 9.11 -10.20 9.26
C THR A 15 8.38 -9.91 10.56
N GLU A 16 7.84 -8.69 10.71
CA GLU A 16 6.97 -8.32 11.82
C GLU A 16 5.76 -7.58 11.25
N PRO A 17 4.65 -8.31 11.01
CA PRO A 17 3.39 -7.74 10.58
C PRO A 17 2.83 -6.75 11.61
N VAL A 18 2.29 -5.63 11.15
CA VAL A 18 1.65 -4.61 12.01
C VAL A 18 0.18 -4.98 12.17
N ASP A 19 -0.40 -4.92 13.37
CA ASP A 19 -1.83 -5.16 13.60
C ASP A 19 -2.39 -6.44 12.93
N ALA A 20 -1.61 -7.52 12.95
CA ALA A 20 -1.95 -8.81 12.33
C ALA A 20 -2.75 -9.76 13.25
N HIS A 21 -2.84 -9.44 14.53
CA HIS A 21 -3.44 -10.32 15.53
C HIS A 21 -4.39 -9.58 16.48
N GLY A 22 -5.45 -10.27 16.89
CA GLY A 22 -6.44 -9.82 17.87
C GLY A 22 -7.56 -10.87 18.00
N ASP A 23 -8.67 -10.51 18.64
CA ASP A 23 -9.79 -11.43 18.84
C ASP A 23 -10.79 -11.37 17.68
N TRP A 24 -10.69 -12.33 16.77
CA TRP A 24 -11.64 -12.46 15.66
C TRP A 24 -13.10 -12.65 16.11
N SER A 25 -13.34 -13.24 17.29
CA SER A 25 -14.69 -13.45 17.81
C SER A 25 -15.36 -12.13 18.15
N GLU A 26 -14.60 -11.16 18.69
CA GLU A 26 -15.10 -9.81 18.95
C GLU A 26 -15.40 -9.07 17.64
N VAL A 27 -14.54 -9.23 16.63
CA VAL A 27 -14.74 -8.64 15.29
C VAL A 27 -16.02 -9.18 14.63
N GLU A 28 -16.19 -10.50 14.62
CA GLU A 28 -17.37 -11.15 14.05
C GLU A 28 -18.64 -10.81 14.83
N ALA A 29 -18.56 -10.69 16.16
CA ALA A 29 -19.67 -10.23 16.98
C ALA A 29 -20.05 -8.78 16.67
N ALA A 30 -19.08 -7.90 16.43
CA ALA A 30 -19.32 -6.50 16.07
C ALA A 30 -19.93 -6.36 14.66
N LEU A 31 -19.56 -7.23 13.73
CA LEU A 31 -20.13 -7.30 12.37
C LEU A 31 -21.43 -8.11 12.31
N GLY A 32 -21.73 -8.95 13.30
CA GLY A 32 -22.89 -9.85 13.25
C GLY A 32 -22.81 -10.91 12.14
N LEU A 33 -21.62 -11.19 11.61
CA LEU A 33 -21.36 -12.19 10.58
C LEU A 33 -19.99 -12.85 10.80
N GLY A 34 -19.84 -14.07 10.30
CA GLY A 34 -18.53 -14.70 10.18
C GLY A 34 -17.75 -14.09 9.02
N LEU A 35 -16.42 -14.10 9.10
CA LEU A 35 -15.55 -13.63 8.02
C LEU A 35 -14.85 -14.79 7.30
N PRO A 36 -14.54 -14.63 6.00
CA PRO A 36 -13.84 -15.66 5.22
C PRO A 36 -12.51 -16.08 5.87
N ALA A 37 -12.24 -17.37 5.88
CA ALA A 37 -11.03 -17.92 6.51
C ALA A 37 -9.74 -17.44 5.79
N ASP A 38 -9.80 -17.30 4.46
CA ASP A 38 -8.66 -16.85 3.65
C ASP A 38 -8.22 -15.43 4.02
N PHE A 39 -9.18 -14.54 4.28
CA PHE A 39 -8.92 -13.18 4.74
C PHE A 39 -8.31 -13.13 6.13
N LYS A 40 -8.79 -13.96 7.07
CA LYS A 40 -8.18 -14.04 8.40
C LYS A 40 -6.71 -14.42 8.29
N THR A 41 -6.40 -15.42 7.46
CA THR A 41 -5.01 -15.81 7.19
C THR A 41 -4.23 -14.69 6.49
N LEU A 42 -4.85 -13.93 5.57
CA LEU A 42 -4.20 -12.78 4.93
C LEU A 42 -3.75 -11.73 5.97
N ILE A 43 -4.65 -11.36 6.87
CA ILE A 43 -4.35 -10.40 7.94
C ILE A 43 -3.30 -10.95 8.91
N GLU A 44 -3.35 -12.23 9.27
CA GLU A 44 -2.35 -12.86 10.14
C GLU A 44 -0.94 -12.87 9.54
N GLN A 45 -0.81 -12.99 8.21
CA GLN A 45 0.49 -13.05 7.53
C GLN A 45 1.04 -11.66 7.19
N TYR A 46 0.19 -10.74 6.76
CA TYR A 46 0.63 -9.43 6.23
C TYR A 46 0.33 -8.27 7.18
N GLY A 47 -0.75 -8.35 7.96
CA GLY A 47 -1.20 -7.29 8.83
C GLY A 47 -1.65 -6.04 8.07
N HIS A 48 -1.45 -4.88 8.69
CA HIS A 48 -1.75 -3.58 8.15
C HIS A 48 -0.62 -3.07 7.25
N GLY A 49 -0.95 -2.83 5.99
CA GLY A 49 -0.01 -2.39 4.97
C GLY A 49 -0.61 -2.45 3.58
N GLN A 50 0.22 -2.21 2.57
CA GLN A 50 -0.20 -2.12 1.18
C GLN A 50 0.55 -3.11 0.31
N PHE A 51 -0.17 -3.77 -0.60
CA PHE A 51 0.43 -4.47 -1.73
C PHE A 51 0.73 -3.47 -2.83
N VAL A 52 1.98 -3.46 -3.30
CA VAL A 52 2.50 -2.57 -4.37
C VAL A 52 2.09 -1.10 -4.23
N ASP A 53 2.05 -0.62 -2.98
CA ASP A 53 1.64 0.75 -2.61
C ASP A 53 0.23 1.13 -3.10
N PHE A 54 -0.61 0.13 -3.44
CA PHE A 54 -1.92 0.32 -4.07
C PHE A 54 -3.04 -0.30 -3.22
N ILE A 55 -3.12 -1.63 -3.11
CA ILE A 55 -4.22 -2.32 -2.38
C ILE A 55 -3.89 -2.44 -0.90
N THR A 56 -4.82 -2.00 -0.06
CA THR A 56 -4.73 -2.03 1.41
C THR A 56 -5.82 -2.92 1.99
N PRO A 57 -5.51 -4.16 2.42
CA PRO A 57 -6.45 -4.93 3.24
C PRO A 57 -6.80 -4.20 4.54
N LEU A 58 -8.09 -4.13 4.85
CA LEU A 58 -8.59 -3.50 6.06
C LEU A 58 -8.43 -4.47 7.23
N THR A 59 -7.34 -4.37 7.98
CA THR A 59 -7.23 -5.11 9.24
C THR A 59 -8.37 -4.71 10.19
N PRO A 60 -8.98 -5.63 10.96
CA PRO A 60 -9.89 -5.25 12.03
C PRO A 60 -9.18 -4.90 13.34
N PHE A 61 -7.85 -5.02 13.39
CA PHE A 61 -7.05 -4.79 14.60
C PHE A 61 -6.37 -3.42 14.59
N GLY A 62 -5.63 -3.10 15.65
CA GLY A 62 -4.95 -1.82 15.81
C GLY A 62 -5.84 -0.69 16.32
N ALA A 63 -5.29 0.54 16.37
CA ALA A 63 -5.92 1.69 17.03
C ALA A 63 -7.32 2.03 16.51
N HIS A 64 -7.68 1.61 15.29
CA HIS A 64 -8.93 1.99 14.64
C HIS A 64 -9.71 0.85 13.96
N GLY A 65 -9.15 -0.36 13.84
CA GLY A 65 -9.82 -1.52 13.23
C GLY A 65 -10.64 -1.19 11.97
N PRO A 66 -10.00 -0.66 10.91
CA PRO A 66 -10.69 -0.04 9.78
C PRO A 66 -11.80 -0.90 9.15
N LEU A 67 -11.68 -2.23 9.16
CA LEU A 67 -12.74 -3.12 8.66
C LEU A 67 -14.11 -2.82 9.30
N VAL A 68 -14.18 -2.84 10.63
CA VAL A 68 -15.44 -2.67 11.38
C VAL A 68 -15.94 -1.24 11.21
N GLN A 69 -15.04 -0.27 11.25
CA GLN A 69 -15.38 1.14 11.09
C GLN A 69 -15.97 1.43 9.70
N HIS A 70 -15.36 0.90 8.64
CA HIS A 70 -15.83 1.06 7.27
C HIS A 70 -17.19 0.37 7.09
N ALA A 71 -17.33 -0.86 7.57
CA ALA A 71 -18.59 -1.61 7.53
C ALA A 71 -19.76 -0.83 8.15
N GLN A 72 -19.54 -0.17 9.29
CA GLN A 72 -20.57 0.61 9.99
C GLN A 72 -20.96 1.91 9.28
N ARG A 73 -20.09 2.46 8.42
CA ARG A 73 -20.32 3.76 7.77
C ARG A 73 -20.73 3.65 6.31
N LEU A 74 -20.44 2.53 5.66
CA LEU A 74 -20.60 2.37 4.22
C LEU A 74 -22.05 2.62 3.76
N LEU A 75 -23.03 1.98 4.39
CA LEU A 75 -24.44 2.17 4.04
C LEU A 75 -24.89 3.63 4.20
N ASP A 76 -24.50 4.29 5.28
CA ASP A 76 -24.89 5.68 5.53
C ASP A 76 -24.21 6.66 4.56
N ARG A 77 -22.95 6.39 4.18
CA ARG A 77 -22.22 7.15 3.17
C ARG A 77 -22.94 7.13 1.81
N GLU A 78 -23.46 5.98 1.41
CA GLU A 78 -24.05 5.78 0.09
C GLU A 78 -25.57 6.02 0.03
N ARG A 79 -26.23 6.16 1.19
CA ARG A 79 -27.70 6.32 1.32
C ARG A 79 -28.27 7.38 0.38
N SER A 80 -27.75 8.62 0.47
CA SER A 80 -28.28 9.73 -0.32
C SER A 80 -28.07 9.56 -1.83
N PHE A 81 -27.00 8.88 -2.23
CA PHE A 81 -26.75 8.57 -3.64
C PHE A 81 -27.75 7.52 -4.13
N ARG A 82 -27.91 6.40 -3.40
CA ARG A 82 -28.86 5.32 -3.72
C ARG A 82 -30.31 5.80 -3.80
N GLU A 83 -30.74 6.65 -2.88
CA GLU A 83 -32.10 7.21 -2.89
C GLU A 83 -32.36 8.04 -4.15
N LYS A 84 -31.32 8.69 -4.69
CA LYS A 84 -31.41 9.53 -5.88
C LYS A 84 -31.22 8.74 -7.18
N TYR A 85 -30.39 7.69 -7.16
CA TYR A 85 -29.99 6.90 -8.32
C TYR A 85 -30.03 5.39 -8.01
N PRO A 86 -31.22 4.81 -7.75
CA PRO A 86 -31.32 3.41 -7.34
C PRO A 86 -30.86 2.43 -8.42
N ASP A 87 -31.12 2.74 -9.70
CA ASP A 87 -30.74 1.90 -10.85
C ASP A 87 -29.21 1.84 -11.08
N GLU A 88 -28.49 2.78 -10.50
CA GLU A 88 -27.02 2.88 -10.53
C GLU A 88 -26.35 2.08 -9.39
N CYS A 89 -27.13 1.49 -8.48
CA CYS A 89 -26.64 0.74 -7.34
C CYS A 89 -27.16 -0.72 -7.38
N PRO A 90 -26.55 -1.58 -8.23
CA PRO A 90 -27.04 -2.95 -8.45
C PRO A 90 -26.89 -3.87 -7.24
N TYR A 91 -26.07 -3.49 -6.26
CA TYR A 91 -25.84 -4.26 -5.03
C TYR A 91 -26.38 -3.52 -3.80
N PRO A 92 -26.93 -4.25 -2.81
CA PRO A 92 -27.14 -3.70 -1.48
C PRO A 92 -25.81 -3.42 -0.78
N PHE A 93 -25.84 -2.69 0.33
CA PHE A 93 -24.65 -2.42 1.16
C PHE A 93 -24.86 -3.01 2.55
N TYR A 94 -23.82 -3.66 3.10
CA TYR A 94 -23.88 -4.19 4.46
C TYR A 94 -24.27 -3.06 5.44
N PRO A 95 -25.19 -3.28 6.39
CA PRO A 95 -25.74 -4.57 6.85
C PRO A 95 -27.03 -5.07 6.15
N GLU A 96 -27.42 -4.52 4.99
CA GLU A 96 -28.51 -5.10 4.21
C GLU A 96 -28.15 -6.54 3.77
N PRO A 97 -29.11 -7.49 3.71
CA PRO A 97 -28.83 -8.87 3.29
C PRO A 97 -28.18 -8.94 1.90
N GLY A 98 -27.10 -9.72 1.78
CA GLY A 98 -26.32 -9.80 0.55
C GLY A 98 -25.54 -8.52 0.22
N GLY A 99 -25.37 -7.62 1.19
CA GLY A 99 -24.76 -6.31 0.99
C GLY A 99 -23.25 -6.37 0.77
N LEU A 100 -22.72 -5.36 0.09
CA LEU A 100 -21.29 -5.15 -0.06
C LEU A 100 -20.65 -4.81 1.29
N LEU A 101 -19.63 -5.58 1.67
CA LEU A 101 -18.77 -5.34 2.82
C LEU A 101 -17.33 -5.10 2.33
N GLU A 102 -16.83 -3.88 2.52
CA GLU A 102 -15.47 -3.50 2.11
C GLU A 102 -14.41 -4.23 2.94
N TRP A 103 -13.45 -4.89 2.27
CA TRP A 103 -12.36 -5.62 2.91
C TRP A 103 -10.98 -5.12 2.52
N ALA A 104 -10.88 -4.38 1.42
CA ALA A 104 -9.69 -3.63 1.06
C ALA A 104 -10.08 -2.33 0.35
N GLY A 105 -9.23 -1.32 0.46
CA GLY A 105 -9.30 -0.09 -0.33
C GLY A 105 -8.05 0.08 -1.18
N THR A 106 -8.12 0.93 -2.18
CA THR A 106 -6.95 1.33 -2.99
C THR A 106 -6.52 2.76 -2.68
N ASP A 107 -5.28 3.12 -3.05
CA ASP A 107 -4.73 4.47 -2.88
C ASP A 107 -5.54 5.57 -3.61
N ASN A 108 -6.16 5.22 -4.73
CA ASN A 108 -6.99 6.09 -5.56
C ASN A 108 -8.47 6.10 -5.10
N GLY A 109 -8.82 5.32 -4.07
CA GLY A 109 -10.13 5.32 -3.41
C GLY A 109 -11.21 4.45 -4.08
N ASP A 110 -10.79 3.40 -4.78
CA ASP A 110 -11.64 2.25 -5.13
C ASP A 110 -11.75 1.29 -3.93
N SER A 111 -12.84 0.54 -3.87
CA SER A 111 -13.13 -0.40 -2.79
C SER A 111 -13.19 -1.82 -3.34
N LEU A 112 -12.60 -2.77 -2.62
CA LEU A 112 -12.78 -4.20 -2.85
C LEU A 112 -13.73 -4.71 -1.76
N CYS A 113 -14.87 -5.22 -2.19
CA CYS A 113 -15.94 -5.64 -1.32
C CYS A 113 -16.20 -7.13 -1.45
N TRP A 114 -16.68 -7.76 -0.38
CA TRP A 114 -17.36 -9.05 -0.47
C TRP A 114 -18.84 -8.82 -0.70
N LEU A 115 -19.45 -9.63 -1.55
CA LEU A 115 -20.90 -9.77 -1.59
C LEU A 115 -21.33 -10.79 -0.53
N THR A 116 -21.95 -10.32 0.57
CA THR A 116 -22.26 -11.13 1.75
C THR A 116 -23.49 -12.05 1.58
N ASP A 117 -23.52 -12.79 0.48
CA ASP A 117 -24.59 -13.74 0.13
C ASP A 117 -24.15 -15.19 0.41
N GLY A 118 -24.83 -15.87 1.34
CA GLY A 118 -24.49 -17.23 1.76
C GLY A 118 -23.38 -17.32 2.80
N GLU A 119 -22.65 -18.44 2.80
CA GLU A 119 -21.60 -18.73 3.78
C GLU A 119 -20.34 -17.87 3.52
N PRO A 120 -19.62 -17.39 4.56
CA PRO A 120 -18.48 -16.49 4.40
C PRO A 120 -17.42 -16.96 3.40
N ASP A 121 -17.02 -18.22 3.44
CA ASP A 121 -16.00 -18.78 2.53
C ASP A 121 -16.46 -18.88 1.06
N SER A 122 -17.72 -18.58 0.77
CA SER A 122 -18.28 -18.56 -0.59
C SER A 122 -18.51 -17.15 -1.14
N TRP A 123 -18.23 -16.11 -0.35
CA TRP A 123 -18.42 -14.73 -0.79
C TRP A 123 -17.46 -14.37 -1.92
N ARG A 124 -18.02 -13.76 -2.96
CA ARG A 124 -17.27 -13.30 -4.13
C ARG A 124 -16.77 -11.87 -3.93
N VAL A 125 -15.68 -11.53 -4.60
CA VAL A 125 -15.14 -10.17 -4.61
C VAL A 125 -15.89 -9.31 -5.64
N VAL A 126 -16.23 -8.07 -5.26
CA VAL A 126 -16.72 -7.02 -6.14
C VAL A 126 -15.79 -5.83 -6.00
N VAL A 127 -15.10 -5.48 -7.09
CA VAL A 127 -14.36 -4.22 -7.18
C VAL A 127 -15.36 -3.12 -7.49
N TRP A 128 -15.31 -2.04 -6.73
CA TRP A 128 -16.28 -0.96 -6.81
C TRP A 128 -15.59 0.41 -6.81
N ASN A 129 -15.90 1.21 -7.83
CA ASN A 129 -15.52 2.61 -7.89
C ASN A 129 -16.76 3.47 -7.63
N SER A 130 -16.82 4.10 -6.46
CA SER A 130 -17.98 4.89 -6.06
C SER A 130 -18.15 6.18 -6.88
N ARG A 131 -17.09 6.68 -7.54
CA ARG A 131 -17.12 7.96 -8.27
C ARG A 131 -17.70 7.80 -9.68
N ASN A 132 -17.35 6.70 -10.34
CA ASN A 132 -17.78 6.37 -11.69
C ASN A 132 -18.93 5.34 -11.71
N VAL A 133 -19.33 4.83 -10.54
CA VAL A 133 -20.44 3.90 -10.39
C VAL A 133 -20.18 2.59 -11.16
N TYR A 134 -18.92 2.14 -11.12
CA TYR A 134 -18.52 0.90 -11.77
C TYR A 134 -18.39 -0.21 -10.76
N TYR A 135 -18.83 -1.40 -11.18
CA TYR A 135 -18.79 -2.62 -10.40
C TYR A 135 -18.25 -3.74 -11.28
N ASP A 136 -17.35 -4.53 -10.72
CA ASP A 136 -16.72 -5.64 -11.43
C ASP A 136 -16.61 -6.84 -10.48
N ALA A 137 -17.42 -7.88 -10.75
CA ALA A 137 -17.59 -9.02 -9.86
C ALA A 137 -16.73 -10.21 -10.31
N HIS A 138 -16.05 -10.83 -9.34
CA HIS A 138 -15.12 -11.94 -9.54
C HIS A 138 -15.48 -13.08 -8.59
N ASP A 139 -15.78 -14.26 -9.13
CA ASP A 139 -16.21 -15.44 -8.38
C ASP A 139 -15.05 -16.15 -7.66
N VAL A 140 -14.31 -15.40 -6.84
CA VAL A 140 -13.14 -15.83 -6.06
C VAL A 140 -13.14 -15.14 -4.69
N GLY A 141 -12.41 -15.72 -3.73
CA GLY A 141 -12.15 -15.11 -2.41
C GLY A 141 -11.09 -14.00 -2.44
N ALA A 142 -10.84 -13.37 -1.29
CA ALA A 142 -9.94 -12.21 -1.18
C ALA A 142 -8.50 -12.55 -1.60
N VAL A 143 -7.98 -13.68 -1.12
CA VAL A 143 -6.58 -14.08 -1.37
C VAL A 143 -6.37 -14.47 -2.82
N GLU A 144 -7.32 -15.22 -3.39
CA GLU A 144 -7.25 -15.61 -4.80
C GLU A 144 -7.39 -14.41 -5.72
N PHE A 145 -8.28 -13.45 -5.40
CA PHE A 145 -8.39 -12.19 -6.13
C PHE A 145 -7.06 -11.43 -6.10
N LEU A 146 -6.49 -11.23 -4.91
CA LEU A 146 -5.26 -10.47 -4.73
C LEU A 146 -4.08 -11.10 -5.47
N HIS A 147 -3.84 -12.40 -5.30
CA HIS A 147 -2.79 -13.10 -6.06
C HIS A 147 -3.08 -13.09 -7.56
N GLY A 148 -4.33 -13.26 -7.98
CA GLY A 148 -4.73 -13.24 -9.38
C GLY A 148 -4.48 -11.89 -10.04
N TRP A 149 -4.81 -10.79 -9.37
CA TRP A 149 -4.56 -9.44 -9.87
C TRP A 149 -3.06 -9.13 -9.91
N LEU A 150 -2.32 -9.40 -8.83
CA LEU A 150 -0.85 -9.21 -8.77
C LEU A 150 -0.12 -9.98 -9.88
N SER A 151 -0.55 -11.20 -10.18
CA SER A 151 0.05 -12.05 -11.22
C SER A 151 -0.45 -11.74 -12.64
N GLY A 152 -1.41 -10.82 -12.80
CA GLY A 152 -2.06 -10.51 -14.08
C GLY A 152 -3.00 -11.60 -14.60
N ARG A 153 -3.34 -12.62 -13.78
CA ARG A 153 -4.31 -13.67 -14.10
C ARG A 153 -5.75 -13.19 -14.02
N ILE A 154 -6.02 -12.23 -13.13
CA ILE A 154 -7.30 -11.53 -13.01
C ILE A 154 -7.08 -10.09 -13.47
N THR A 155 -7.86 -9.68 -14.46
CA THR A 155 -7.96 -8.29 -14.93
C THR A 155 -9.29 -7.71 -14.50
N THR A 156 -9.35 -6.40 -14.32
CA THR A 156 -10.57 -5.69 -13.95
C THR A 156 -10.70 -4.43 -14.76
N THR A 157 -11.94 -3.99 -14.97
CA THR A 157 -12.26 -2.73 -15.65
C THR A 157 -11.99 -1.49 -14.79
N ILE A 158 -11.66 -1.66 -13.50
CA ILE A 158 -11.50 -0.57 -12.52
C ILE A 158 -10.03 -0.38 -12.12
N LEU A 159 -9.35 -1.46 -11.71
CA LEU A 159 -7.95 -1.39 -11.28
C LEU A 159 -7.01 -1.40 -12.49
N PRO A 160 -5.80 -0.82 -12.38
CA PRO A 160 -4.82 -0.87 -13.46
C PRO A 160 -4.37 -2.31 -13.76
N ASP A 161 -4.05 -2.54 -15.03
CA ASP A 161 -3.38 -3.75 -15.49
C ASP A 161 -1.86 -3.66 -15.27
N GLY A 162 -1.19 -4.82 -15.18
CA GLY A 162 0.28 -4.88 -15.22
C GLY A 162 0.95 -4.38 -13.95
N VAL A 163 0.57 -4.99 -12.82
CA VAL A 163 0.83 -4.47 -11.48
C VAL A 163 2.30 -4.28 -11.16
N GLU A 164 3.12 -5.33 -11.23
CA GLU A 164 4.58 -5.27 -11.15
C GLU A 164 5.16 -6.66 -11.43
N ALA A 165 6.35 -6.75 -12.02
CA ALA A 165 7.03 -8.04 -12.22
C ALA A 165 7.57 -8.66 -10.91
N SER A 166 7.76 -7.83 -9.88
CA SER A 166 8.26 -8.23 -8.57
C SER A 166 7.51 -7.46 -7.49
N PRO A 167 6.27 -7.87 -7.18
CA PRO A 167 5.43 -7.15 -6.24
C PRO A 167 5.98 -7.23 -4.81
N TRP A 168 5.66 -6.22 -4.02
CA TRP A 168 6.05 -6.12 -2.61
C TRP A 168 4.84 -5.88 -1.72
N PHE A 169 5.06 -6.07 -0.41
CA PHE A 169 4.17 -5.61 0.63
C PHE A 169 4.88 -4.58 1.50
N GLU A 170 4.22 -3.45 1.73
CA GLU A 170 4.73 -2.36 2.55
C GLU A 170 3.91 -2.26 3.85
N PRO A 171 4.45 -2.68 5.01
CA PRO A 171 3.74 -2.57 6.28
C PRO A 171 3.59 -1.10 6.70
N PHE A 172 2.42 -0.73 7.22
CA PHE A 172 2.17 0.62 7.74
C PHE A 172 2.86 0.82 9.08
N ARG A 173 4.09 1.31 9.02
CA ARG A 173 4.88 1.72 10.18
C ARG A 173 4.99 3.23 10.21
N GLU A 174 4.95 3.79 11.41
CA GLU A 174 5.30 5.20 11.60
C GLU A 174 6.77 5.40 11.19
N ARG A 175 7.01 6.42 10.36
CA ARG A 175 8.33 6.73 9.81
C ARG A 175 8.63 8.21 9.93
N GLU A 176 9.88 8.50 10.18
CA GLU A 176 10.41 9.85 10.03
C GLU A 176 10.71 10.12 8.56
N HIS A 177 10.27 11.28 8.07
CA HIS A 177 10.46 11.70 6.69
C HIS A 177 11.45 12.85 6.64
N VAL A 178 12.58 12.65 5.98
CA VAL A 178 13.61 13.69 5.82
C VAL A 178 13.97 13.89 4.36
N TYR A 179 13.95 15.15 3.95
CA TYR A 179 14.22 15.58 2.57
C TYR A 179 15.54 16.31 2.57
N LEU A 180 16.52 15.81 1.81
CA LEU A 180 17.86 16.38 1.67
C LEU A 180 17.93 17.09 0.32
N LYS A 181 17.97 18.41 0.34
CA LYS A 181 18.21 19.21 -0.86
C LYS A 181 19.70 19.21 -1.17
N LEU A 182 20.05 18.91 -2.41
CA LEU A 182 21.44 18.73 -2.83
C LEU A 182 21.88 19.89 -3.73
N SER A 183 23.19 20.17 -3.71
CA SER A 183 23.83 20.97 -4.75
C SER A 183 23.92 20.16 -6.04
N GLU A 184 24.03 20.86 -7.16
CA GLU A 184 24.52 20.24 -8.40
C GLU A 184 25.86 19.54 -8.11
N GLY A 185 26.02 18.36 -8.69
CA GLY A 185 27.23 17.55 -8.59
C GLY A 185 27.82 17.27 -9.96
N GLU A 186 29.12 16.98 -10.01
CA GLU A 186 29.85 16.75 -11.27
C GLU A 186 29.51 15.40 -11.93
N LEU A 187 29.02 14.42 -11.15
CA LEU A 187 28.72 13.08 -11.63
C LEU A 187 27.35 13.00 -12.33
N PRO A 188 27.16 12.19 -13.39
CA PRO A 188 25.85 11.99 -14.00
C PRO A 188 24.81 11.38 -13.04
N TYR A 189 23.52 11.63 -13.29
CA TYR A 189 22.41 11.15 -12.45
C TYR A 189 22.50 9.67 -12.10
N LEU A 190 22.66 8.80 -13.10
CA LEU A 190 22.68 7.34 -12.90
C LEU A 190 23.87 6.87 -12.06
N GLU A 191 25.02 7.55 -12.16
CA GLU A 191 26.19 7.22 -11.33
C GLU A 191 25.96 7.63 -9.87
N ARG A 192 25.34 8.79 -9.64
CA ARG A 192 24.94 9.21 -8.29
C ARG A 192 23.90 8.28 -7.68
N LEU A 193 22.90 7.85 -8.46
CA LEU A 193 21.91 6.86 -8.03
C LEU A 193 22.57 5.52 -7.66
N ARG A 194 23.54 5.05 -8.45
CA ARG A 194 24.32 3.84 -8.16
C ARG A 194 25.05 3.95 -6.82
N ILE A 195 25.75 5.06 -6.58
CA ILE A 195 26.46 5.32 -5.33
C ILE A 195 25.50 5.31 -4.13
N LEU A 196 24.34 5.96 -4.26
CA LEU A 196 23.32 5.99 -3.22
C LEU A 196 22.77 4.59 -2.91
N ARG A 197 22.45 3.81 -3.95
CA ARG A 197 21.98 2.42 -3.80
C ARG A 197 23.03 1.51 -3.18
N ASP A 198 24.30 1.64 -3.57
CA ASP A 198 25.40 0.87 -2.99
C ASP A 198 25.57 1.18 -1.49
N ALA A 199 25.36 2.44 -1.07
CA ALA A 199 25.43 2.83 0.35
C ALA A 199 24.27 2.28 1.19
N LEU A 200 23.16 1.91 0.54
CA LEU A 200 21.91 1.47 1.17
C LEU A 200 21.58 0.00 0.86
N ALA A 201 22.51 -0.72 0.24
CA ALA A 201 22.29 -2.07 -0.23
C ALA A 201 22.00 -3.06 0.94
N PRO A 202 21.19 -4.11 0.69
CA PRO A 202 20.48 -4.41 -0.56
C PRO A 202 19.31 -3.45 -0.84
N THR A 203 19.06 -3.18 -2.13
CA THR A 203 17.93 -2.34 -2.57
C THR A 203 17.01 -3.07 -3.54
N ALA A 204 15.72 -2.70 -3.52
CA ALA A 204 14.71 -3.19 -4.45
C ALA A 204 13.98 -2.00 -5.09
N ASP A 205 13.68 -2.11 -6.39
CA ASP A 205 12.96 -1.08 -7.13
C ASP A 205 11.50 -0.98 -6.68
N ARG A 206 10.99 0.26 -6.63
CA ARG A 206 9.61 0.60 -6.23
C ARG A 206 8.96 1.55 -7.25
N GLY A 207 9.41 1.47 -8.51
CA GLY A 207 8.96 2.33 -9.60
C GLY A 207 9.91 3.48 -9.92
N ALA A 208 9.71 4.08 -11.09
CA ALA A 208 10.47 5.24 -11.55
C ALA A 208 9.62 6.08 -12.52
N TYR A 209 9.96 7.35 -12.64
CA TYR A 209 9.40 8.29 -13.60
C TYR A 209 10.53 9.02 -14.32
N ASP A 210 10.44 9.15 -15.63
CA ASP A 210 11.39 9.90 -16.46
C ASP A 210 10.64 10.48 -17.67
N ASP A 211 10.62 11.81 -17.80
CA ASP A 211 10.00 12.51 -18.94
C ASP A 211 10.95 12.72 -20.12
N GLY A 212 12.24 12.37 -19.98
CA GLY A 212 13.27 12.58 -20.99
C GLY A 212 13.82 14.01 -21.08
N ASP A 213 13.22 14.97 -20.38
CA ASP A 213 13.62 16.38 -20.33
C ASP A 213 14.30 16.76 -19.01
N GLY A 214 14.72 15.74 -18.24
CA GLY A 214 15.48 15.89 -17.01
C GLY A 214 14.61 15.87 -15.74
N CYS A 215 13.28 15.72 -15.84
CA CYS A 215 12.46 15.42 -14.67
C CYS A 215 12.45 13.92 -14.44
N ARG A 216 13.22 13.49 -13.44
CA ARG A 216 13.39 12.08 -13.13
C ARG A 216 13.16 11.81 -11.64
N GLN A 217 12.54 10.67 -11.34
CA GLN A 217 12.40 10.11 -10.01
C GLN A 217 12.69 8.61 -10.04
N ASP A 218 13.54 8.14 -9.15
CA ASP A 218 13.78 6.71 -8.93
C ASP A 218 13.37 6.38 -7.48
N HIS A 219 12.37 5.52 -7.33
CA HIS A 219 11.85 5.04 -6.05
C HIS A 219 12.43 3.66 -5.75
N PHE A 220 12.96 3.47 -4.54
CA PHE A 220 13.51 2.18 -4.12
C PHE A 220 13.46 2.02 -2.60
N ALA A 221 13.46 0.77 -2.16
CA ALA A 221 13.57 0.41 -0.75
C ALA A 221 14.98 -0.08 -0.43
N ALA A 222 15.54 0.34 0.71
CA ALA A 222 16.69 -0.32 1.34
C ALA A 222 16.16 -1.45 2.22
N THR A 223 16.08 -2.67 1.66
CA THR A 223 15.20 -3.73 2.17
C THR A 223 15.58 -4.19 3.57
N ASP A 224 16.87 -4.29 3.87
CA ASP A 224 17.35 -4.73 5.20
C ASP A 224 17.25 -3.63 6.26
N LEU A 225 17.13 -2.37 5.82
CA LEU A 225 16.96 -1.21 6.70
C LEU A 225 15.48 -0.90 6.94
N GLY A 226 14.59 -1.39 6.08
CA GLY A 226 13.19 -0.98 6.07
C GLY A 226 13.01 0.49 5.73
N TRP A 227 13.92 1.08 4.95
CA TRP A 227 13.83 2.49 4.51
C TRP A 227 13.24 2.58 3.11
N SER A 228 12.43 3.59 2.87
CA SER A 228 11.94 3.95 1.53
C SER A 228 12.61 5.23 1.06
N LEU A 229 13.04 5.25 -0.20
CA LEU A 229 13.77 6.37 -0.79
C LEU A 229 13.16 6.80 -2.12
N THR A 230 13.22 8.11 -2.36
CA THR A 230 13.19 8.68 -3.70
C THR A 230 14.45 9.49 -3.92
N TYR A 231 15.12 9.26 -5.05
CA TYR A 231 16.13 10.17 -5.56
C TYR A 231 15.60 10.84 -6.82
N GLU A 232 15.65 12.17 -6.89
CA GLU A 232 14.96 12.89 -7.97
C GLU A 232 15.63 14.21 -8.39
N THR A 233 15.21 14.68 -9.55
CA THR A 233 15.42 16.03 -10.09
C THR A 233 14.11 16.73 -10.48
N ALA A 234 12.96 16.03 -10.47
CA ALA A 234 11.67 16.56 -10.91
C ALA A 234 11.19 17.76 -10.07
N TYR A 235 11.35 17.69 -8.74
CA TYR A 235 11.04 18.80 -7.83
C TYR A 235 12.30 19.44 -7.23
N GLY A 236 13.39 19.42 -8.01
CA GLY A 236 14.73 19.83 -7.59
C GLY A 236 15.62 18.63 -7.26
N HIS A 237 16.93 18.86 -7.20
CA HIS A 237 17.89 17.79 -6.90
C HIS A 237 17.84 17.42 -5.42
N GLN A 238 17.20 16.29 -5.08
CA GLN A 238 17.00 15.89 -3.69
C GLN A 238 16.95 14.38 -3.48
N ILE A 239 17.17 13.99 -2.22
CA ILE A 239 16.85 12.66 -1.68
C ILE A 239 15.71 12.83 -0.70
N ARG A 240 14.62 12.08 -0.87
CA ARG A 240 13.55 11.92 0.13
C ARG A 240 13.73 10.55 0.75
N VAL A 241 13.83 10.48 2.07
CA VAL A 241 13.95 9.21 2.80
C VAL A 241 12.83 9.13 3.85
N ALA A 242 12.26 7.93 3.99
CA ALA A 242 11.40 7.55 5.10
C ALA A 242 12.03 6.35 5.82
N PHE A 243 12.21 6.44 7.14
CA PHE A 243 12.91 5.42 7.94
C PHE A 243 12.30 5.31 9.35
N PRO A 244 12.49 4.18 10.06
CA PRO A 244 12.05 4.03 11.46
C PRO A 244 12.70 5.08 12.37
N ALA A 245 11.98 5.65 13.33
CA ALA A 245 12.49 6.77 14.15
C ALA A 245 13.81 6.43 14.88
N GLU A 246 14.00 5.19 15.30
CA GLU A 246 15.22 4.68 15.94
C GLU A 246 16.47 4.75 15.04
N ASP A 247 16.29 4.82 13.72
CA ASP A 247 17.37 4.85 12.73
C ASP A 247 17.87 6.27 12.41
N GLU A 248 17.34 7.32 13.04
CA GLU A 248 17.66 8.73 12.70
C GLU A 248 19.17 9.00 12.58
N ARG A 249 19.96 8.55 13.57
CA ARG A 249 21.41 8.74 13.56
C ARG A 249 22.06 8.00 12.38
N ARG A 250 21.61 6.77 12.11
CA ARG A 250 22.13 5.94 11.03
C ARG A 250 21.77 6.54 9.68
N ALA A 251 20.53 6.96 9.48
CA ALA A 251 20.04 7.64 8.29
C ALA A 251 20.88 8.87 7.96
N ARG A 252 21.06 9.76 8.95
CA ARG A 252 21.87 10.96 8.77
C ARG A 252 23.31 10.64 8.35
N VAL A 253 23.99 9.73 9.05
CA VAL A 253 25.40 9.40 8.74
C VAL A 253 25.53 8.77 7.35
N THR A 254 24.71 7.77 7.03
CA THR A 254 24.77 7.05 5.75
C THR A 254 24.48 7.98 4.58
N LEU A 255 23.45 8.83 4.69
CA LEU A 255 23.04 9.71 3.60
C LEU A 255 24.03 10.85 3.36
N PHE A 256 24.61 11.44 4.42
CA PHE A 256 25.63 12.48 4.24
C PHE A 256 26.91 11.91 3.61
N ASP A 257 27.34 10.70 3.98
CA ASP A 257 28.46 10.01 3.33
C ASP A 257 28.16 9.71 1.85
N ALA A 258 26.98 9.18 1.56
CA ALA A 258 26.55 8.90 0.19
C ALA A 258 26.52 10.17 -0.67
N VAL A 259 25.94 11.27 -0.16
CA VAL A 259 25.90 12.57 -0.86
C VAL A 259 27.30 13.10 -1.13
N HIS A 260 28.22 12.98 -0.18
CA HIS A 260 29.61 13.36 -0.40
C HIS A 260 30.25 12.55 -1.52
N ARG A 261 30.06 11.22 -1.53
CA ARG A 261 30.56 10.32 -2.57
C ARG A 261 29.92 10.57 -3.94
N MET A 262 28.68 11.06 -3.98
CA MET A 262 28.00 11.52 -5.20
C MET A 262 28.61 12.80 -5.80
N GLY A 263 29.55 13.45 -5.10
CA GLY A 263 30.12 14.74 -5.51
C GLY A 263 29.18 15.92 -5.29
N CYS A 264 28.24 15.78 -4.34
CA CYS A 264 27.25 16.80 -4.01
C CYS A 264 27.47 17.33 -2.59
N GLN A 265 26.81 18.45 -2.26
CA GLN A 265 26.68 18.98 -0.90
C GLN A 265 25.22 18.93 -0.47
N VAL A 266 24.97 18.63 0.80
CA VAL A 266 23.65 18.82 1.41
C VAL A 266 23.48 20.32 1.68
N LEU A 267 22.52 20.96 1.00
CA LEU A 267 22.23 22.39 1.14
C LEU A 267 21.28 22.67 2.31
N SER A 268 20.33 21.77 2.53
CA SER A 268 19.38 21.84 3.64
C SER A 268 18.76 20.46 3.85
N THR A 269 18.29 20.20 5.07
CA THR A 269 17.41 19.07 5.33
C THR A 269 16.14 19.53 6.04
N THR A 270 15.00 18.97 5.64
CA THR A 270 13.70 19.32 6.21
C THR A 270 12.84 18.09 6.44
N THR A 271 11.85 18.20 7.33
CA THR A 271 10.73 17.25 7.38
C THR A 271 9.87 17.34 6.11
N HIS A 272 8.92 16.42 5.94
CA HIS A 272 7.90 16.51 4.89
C HIS A 272 7.01 17.77 5.03
N CYS A 273 6.93 18.36 6.23
CA CYS A 273 6.25 19.63 6.50
C CYS A 273 7.13 20.87 6.23
N GLY A 274 8.39 20.69 5.81
CA GLY A 274 9.33 21.78 5.53
C GLY A 274 10.04 22.35 6.77
N GLU A 275 9.93 21.70 7.94
CA GLU A 275 10.64 22.12 9.14
C GLU A 275 12.12 21.71 9.06
N PRO A 276 13.09 22.60 9.34
CA PRO A 276 14.51 22.22 9.29
C PRO A 276 14.85 21.09 10.26
N VAL A 277 15.59 20.09 9.76
CA VAL A 277 16.16 19.00 10.56
C VAL A 277 17.67 18.91 10.31
N TRP A 278 18.33 17.95 10.96
CA TRP A 278 19.75 17.58 10.85
C TRP A 278 20.72 18.75 10.52
N PRO A 279 21.41 19.30 11.54
CA PRO A 279 22.33 20.42 11.33
C PRO A 279 23.56 20.08 10.48
#